data_AF-A0A7U9X2D1-F1
#
_entry.id   AF-A0A7U9X2D1-F1
#
_cell.length_a   1.000
_cell.length_b   1.000
_cell.length_c   1.000
_cell.angle_alpha   90.00
_cell.angle_beta   90.00
_cell.angle_gamma   90.00
#
_symmetry.space_group_name_H-M   'P 1'
#
loop_
_entity.id
_entity.type
_entity.pdbx_description
1 polymer ?
#
loop_
_entity_poly.entity_id
_entity_poly.type
_entity_poly.pdbx_seq_one_letter_code
_entity_poly.pdbx_strand_id
1 'polypeptide(L)'
;MDTYEKAARIDTLENEFLKEMIDYTGYGSRGTINMVVSLLVTLKERIQRGDKIKLEKTGDFLTLESFEKLLEDEFSTYITKAVFKDRILSHKVFFQVENSKEGLDLVYSGSKENKLFRWIADIDEEYSLLELIPTNVVYIRNSQTKQLTPFISEKGNYYTYSEEEGKIKEIM
;
A
#
# COMPACT_ATOMS: atom_id res chain seq x y z
N MET A 1 -11.86 -10.52 -28.03
CA MET A 1 -10.49 -9.99 -27.98
C MET A 1 -10.07 -10.03 -26.52
N ASP A 2 -8.99 -10.74 -26.22
CA ASP A 2 -8.48 -10.85 -24.84
C ASP A 2 -8.12 -9.44 -24.31
N THR A 3 -8.35 -9.18 -23.03
CA THR A 3 -8.11 -7.87 -22.39
C THR A 3 -6.65 -7.42 -22.56
N TYR A 4 -5.72 -8.38 -22.57
CA TYR A 4 -4.32 -8.14 -22.89
C TYR A 4 -4.07 -7.75 -24.35
N GLU A 5 -4.76 -8.39 -25.30
CA GLU A 5 -4.65 -8.03 -26.72
C GLU A 5 -5.19 -6.63 -27.01
N LYS A 6 -6.23 -6.20 -26.27
CA LYS A 6 -6.72 -4.83 -26.33
C LYS A 6 -5.64 -3.84 -25.90
N ALA A 7 -5.08 -3.97 -24.68
CA ALA A 7 -4.06 -3.04 -24.18
C ALA A 7 -2.81 -2.96 -25.09
N ALA A 8 -2.42 -4.08 -25.70
CA ALA A 8 -1.26 -4.15 -26.59
C ALA A 8 -1.46 -3.43 -27.93
N ARG A 9 -2.69 -3.15 -28.36
CA ARG A 9 -3.00 -2.66 -29.72
C ARG A 9 -3.83 -1.39 -29.80
N ILE A 10 -4.45 -0.95 -28.71
CA ILE A 10 -5.28 0.27 -28.74
C ILE A 10 -4.46 1.52 -29.06
N ASP A 11 -4.98 2.37 -29.95
CA ASP A 11 -4.42 3.70 -30.21
C ASP A 11 -5.20 4.80 -29.46
N THR A 12 -6.34 4.43 -28.87
CA THR A 12 -7.14 5.28 -27.97
C THR A 12 -7.41 4.52 -26.68
N LEU A 13 -7.08 5.10 -25.54
CA LEU A 13 -7.52 4.64 -24.23
C LEU A 13 -8.95 5.16 -24.00
N GLU A 14 -9.91 4.29 -24.29
CA GLU A 14 -11.35 4.53 -24.13
C GLU A 14 -11.74 4.63 -22.66
N ASN A 15 -12.70 5.50 -22.36
CA ASN A 15 -13.23 5.71 -21.01
C ASN A 15 -13.87 4.44 -20.45
N GLU A 16 -14.53 3.65 -21.29
CA GLU A 16 -15.15 2.38 -20.89
C GLU A 16 -14.08 1.37 -20.45
N PHE A 17 -12.98 1.26 -21.21
CA PHE A 17 -11.88 0.36 -20.87
C PHE A 17 -11.13 0.81 -19.60
N LEU A 18 -10.92 2.12 -19.44
CA LEU A 18 -10.37 2.68 -18.20
C LEU A 18 -11.26 2.36 -16.99
N LYS A 19 -12.58 2.55 -17.13
CA LYS A 19 -13.55 2.23 -16.08
C LYS A 19 -13.56 0.74 -15.75
N GLU A 20 -13.49 -0.13 -16.75
CA GLU A 20 -13.41 -1.58 -16.56
C GLU A 20 -12.18 -1.94 -15.70
N MET A 21 -11.02 -1.35 -15.99
CA MET A 21 -9.81 -1.53 -15.17
C MET A 21 -9.98 -1.01 -13.73
N ILE A 22 -10.67 0.11 -13.53
CA ILE A 22 -10.96 0.65 -12.19
C ILE A 22 -11.87 -0.31 -11.42
N ASP A 23 -12.98 -0.72 -12.03
CA ASP A 23 -13.96 -1.64 -11.44
C ASP A 23 -13.29 -2.97 -11.06
N TYR A 24 -12.39 -3.47 -11.90
CA TYR A 24 -11.57 -4.65 -11.63
C TYR A 24 -10.75 -4.54 -10.34
N THR A 25 -10.19 -3.37 -10.06
CA THR A 25 -9.43 -3.14 -8.82
C THR A 25 -10.33 -3.05 -7.59
N GLY A 26 -11.59 -2.63 -7.77
CA GLY A 26 -12.60 -2.56 -6.71
C GLY A 26 -12.99 -3.93 -6.13
N TYR A 27 -12.85 -5.02 -6.89
CA TYR A 27 -13.08 -6.38 -6.36
C TYR A 27 -12.01 -6.83 -5.36
N GLY A 28 -10.88 -6.12 -5.25
CA GLY A 28 -9.86 -6.34 -4.22
C GLY A 28 -9.09 -7.67 -4.31
N SER A 29 -9.35 -8.51 -5.31
CA SER A 29 -8.64 -9.78 -5.48
C SER A 29 -7.22 -9.55 -6.00
N ARG A 30 -6.24 -10.26 -5.42
CA ARG A 30 -4.83 -10.17 -5.85
C ARG A 30 -4.64 -10.50 -7.33
N GLY A 31 -5.42 -11.44 -7.86
CA GLY A 31 -5.39 -11.81 -9.29
C GLY A 31 -5.83 -10.66 -10.18
N THR A 32 -6.94 -10.01 -9.83
CA THR A 32 -7.50 -8.89 -10.60
C THR A 32 -6.60 -7.66 -10.55
N ILE A 33 -6.03 -7.35 -9.37
CA ILE A 33 -5.06 -6.26 -9.21
C ILE A 33 -3.79 -6.51 -10.05
N ASN A 34 -3.24 -7.73 -10.01
CA ASN A 34 -2.07 -8.07 -10.83
C ASN A 34 -2.35 -7.99 -12.33
N MET A 35 -3.54 -8.39 -12.76
CA MET A 35 -3.99 -8.27 -14.15
C MET A 35 -4.00 -6.79 -14.58
N VAL A 36 -4.67 -5.92 -13.82
CA VAL A 36 -4.75 -4.48 -14.12
C VAL A 36 -3.35 -3.86 -14.15
N VAL A 37 -2.49 -4.16 -13.18
CA VAL A 37 -1.09 -3.69 -13.20
C VAL A 37 -0.37 -4.11 -14.48
N SER A 38 -0.56 -5.35 -14.95
CA SER A 38 0.08 -5.84 -16.17
C SER A 38 -0.42 -5.13 -17.43
N LEU A 39 -1.72 -4.82 -17.49
CA LEU A 39 -2.30 -4.01 -18.58
C LEU A 39 -1.73 -2.59 -18.60
N LEU A 40 -1.68 -1.95 -17.42
CA LEU A 40 -1.14 -0.59 -17.28
C LEU A 40 0.37 -0.52 -17.56
N VAL A 41 1.15 -1.54 -17.17
CA VAL A 41 2.56 -1.67 -17.54
C VAL A 41 2.71 -1.80 -19.06
N THR A 42 1.86 -2.59 -19.70
CA THR A 42 1.87 -2.73 -21.17
C THR A 42 1.63 -1.36 -21.84
N LEU A 43 0.65 -0.60 -21.38
CA LEU A 43 0.38 0.76 -21.90
C LEU A 43 1.57 1.71 -21.66
N LYS A 44 2.16 1.67 -20.47
CA LYS A 44 3.36 2.45 -20.15
C LYS A 44 4.50 2.14 -21.11
N GLU A 45 4.82 0.86 -21.33
CA GLU A 45 5.91 0.45 -22.23
C GLU A 45 5.69 0.92 -23.67
N ARG A 46 4.43 0.92 -24.14
CA ARG A 46 4.05 1.46 -25.44
C ARG A 46 4.28 2.97 -25.52
N ILE A 47 3.85 3.72 -24.51
CA ILE A 47 4.09 5.17 -24.42
C ILE A 47 5.59 5.46 -24.38
N GLN A 48 6.37 4.68 -23.62
CA GLN A 48 7.84 4.80 -23.55
C GLN A 48 8.52 4.55 -24.90
N ARG A 49 8.00 3.60 -25.68
CA ARG A 49 8.48 3.31 -27.04
C ARG A 49 8.12 4.41 -28.05
N GLY A 50 7.15 5.27 -27.72
CA GLY A 50 6.69 6.37 -28.57
C GLY A 50 5.40 6.08 -29.35
N ASP A 51 4.67 5.02 -28.99
CA ASP A 51 3.35 4.76 -29.54
C ASP A 51 2.41 5.93 -29.18
N LYS A 52 1.66 6.43 -30.17
CA LYS A 52 0.74 7.55 -29.99
C LYS A 52 -0.61 7.06 -29.48
N ILE A 53 -0.75 6.95 -28.16
CA ILE A 53 -1.99 6.56 -27.51
C ILE A 53 -2.76 7.82 -27.09
N LYS A 54 -3.97 8.01 -27.60
CA LYS A 54 -4.85 9.14 -27.26
C LYS A 54 -5.72 8.80 -26.05
N LEU A 55 -5.87 9.71 -25.10
CA LEU A 55 -6.84 9.57 -24.02
C LEU A 55 -8.20 10.10 -24.50
N GLU A 56 -9.25 9.28 -24.48
CA GLU A 56 -10.57 9.68 -24.98
C GLU A 56 -11.13 10.89 -24.21
N LYS A 57 -10.98 10.91 -22.88
CA LYS A 57 -11.49 11.94 -21.98
C LYS A 57 -11.04 13.36 -22.34
N THR A 58 -9.78 13.53 -22.75
CA THR A 58 -9.21 14.86 -23.04
C THR A 58 -8.96 15.08 -24.52
N GLY A 59 -8.80 14.01 -25.29
CA GLY A 59 -8.40 14.04 -26.69
C GLY A 59 -6.89 14.23 -26.91
N ASP A 60 -6.08 14.26 -25.85
CA ASP A 60 -4.64 14.44 -25.93
C ASP A 60 -3.91 13.11 -26.06
N PHE A 61 -2.69 13.15 -26.62
CA PHE A 61 -1.79 12.00 -26.58
C PHE A 61 -1.15 11.85 -25.20
N LEU A 62 -1.14 10.64 -24.70
CA LEU A 62 -0.51 10.29 -23.44
C LEU A 62 1.01 10.42 -23.55
N THR A 63 1.59 11.19 -22.65
CA THR A 63 3.02 11.17 -22.33
C THR A 63 3.21 10.31 -21.08
N LEU A 64 4.46 9.97 -20.73
CA LEU A 64 4.72 9.30 -19.45
C LEU A 64 4.17 10.10 -18.26
N GLU A 65 4.34 11.42 -18.29
CA GLU A 65 3.90 12.31 -17.22
C GLU A 65 2.36 12.38 -17.13
N SER A 66 1.67 12.55 -18.27
CA SER A 66 0.20 12.58 -18.25
C SER A 66 -0.41 11.22 -17.95
N PHE A 67 0.26 10.13 -18.33
CA PHE A 67 -0.15 8.78 -17.96
C PHE A 67 0.06 8.50 -16.47
N GLU A 68 1.20 8.90 -15.88
CA GLU A 68 1.42 8.79 -14.44
C GLU A 68 0.36 9.56 -13.66
N LYS A 69 0.08 10.81 -14.06
CA LYS A 69 -0.97 11.64 -13.44
C LYS A 69 -2.35 11.00 -13.54
N LEU A 70 -2.70 10.43 -14.70
CA LEU A 70 -3.95 9.68 -14.87
C LEU A 70 -4.05 8.52 -13.86
N LEU A 71 -2.94 7.80 -13.62
CA LEU A 71 -2.94 6.72 -12.64
C LEU A 71 -3.06 7.22 -11.20
N GLU A 72 -2.43 8.36 -10.88
CA GLU A 72 -2.59 9.01 -9.57
C GLU A 72 -4.03 9.49 -9.31
N ASP A 73 -4.72 9.95 -10.36
CA ASP A 73 -6.09 10.48 -10.27
C ASP A 73 -7.15 9.34 -10.21
N GLU A 74 -6.95 8.25 -10.95
CA GLU A 74 -7.98 7.22 -11.16
C GLU A 74 -7.72 5.90 -10.41
N PHE A 75 -6.48 5.63 -9.96
CA PHE A 75 -6.12 4.39 -9.27
C PHE A 75 -5.48 4.62 -7.89
N SER A 76 -5.43 3.56 -7.08
CA SER A 76 -4.75 3.62 -5.79
C SER A 76 -3.23 3.82 -5.95
N THR A 77 -2.62 4.47 -4.96
CA THR A 77 -1.15 4.64 -4.88
C THR A 77 -0.38 3.33 -5.02
N TYR A 78 -0.96 2.21 -4.59
CA TYR A 78 -0.35 0.88 -4.75
C TYR A 78 -0.19 0.50 -6.23
N ILE A 79 -1.24 0.69 -7.04
CA ILE A 79 -1.24 0.37 -8.46
C ILE A 79 -0.29 1.28 -9.22
N THR A 80 -0.35 2.58 -8.99
CA THR A 80 0.52 3.57 -9.63
C THR A 80 1.99 3.21 -9.44
N LYS A 81 2.40 2.83 -8.23
CA LYS A 81 3.76 2.34 -7.97
C LYS A 81 4.11 1.03 -8.65
N ALA A 82 3.18 0.08 -8.67
CA ALA A 82 3.44 -1.22 -9.28
C ALA A 82 3.72 -1.07 -10.79
N VAL A 83 3.14 -0.05 -11.42
CA VAL A 83 3.38 0.33 -12.82
C VAL A 83 4.66 1.16 -12.98
N PHE A 84 4.92 2.11 -12.07
CA PHE A 84 6.12 2.94 -12.03
C PHE A 84 7.13 2.46 -10.96
N LYS A 85 7.56 1.19 -11.12
CA LYS A 85 8.40 0.42 -10.18
C LYS A 85 9.63 1.14 -9.60
N ASP A 86 10.13 2.18 -10.27
CA ASP A 86 11.36 2.89 -9.92
C ASP A 86 11.16 4.13 -9.03
N ARG A 87 9.94 4.40 -8.54
CA ARG A 87 9.71 5.52 -7.62
C ARG A 87 9.94 5.09 -6.17
N ILE A 88 11.00 5.62 -5.54
CA ILE A 88 11.01 5.83 -4.09
C ILE A 88 9.86 6.80 -3.82
N LEU A 89 8.89 6.41 -3.00
CA LEU A 89 7.86 7.32 -2.53
C LEU A 89 8.49 8.64 -2.08
N SER A 90 8.12 9.76 -2.70
CA SER A 90 8.46 11.08 -2.17
C SER A 90 7.77 11.35 -0.82
N HIS A 91 6.75 10.55 -0.47
CA HIS A 91 5.97 10.71 0.75
C HIS A 91 5.74 9.36 1.45
N LYS A 92 6.13 9.27 2.72
CA LYS A 92 5.75 8.15 3.59
C LYS A 92 4.21 8.07 3.64
N VAL A 93 3.65 6.90 3.33
CA VAL A 93 2.21 6.62 3.47
C VAL A 93 1.98 6.18 4.91
N PHE A 94 1.07 6.85 5.60
CA PHE A 94 0.80 6.59 7.01
C PHE A 94 -0.64 6.11 7.19
N PHE A 95 -0.83 5.11 8.03
CA PHE A 95 -2.12 4.55 8.39
C PHE A 95 -2.40 4.83 9.87
N GLN A 96 -3.66 5.06 10.21
CA GLN A 96 -4.17 5.10 11.57
C GLN A 96 -4.94 3.83 11.85
N VAL A 97 -4.75 3.30 13.05
CA VAL A 97 -5.56 2.19 13.53
C VAL A 97 -6.73 2.75 14.32
N GLU A 98 -7.93 2.33 13.97
CA GLU A 98 -9.16 2.68 14.68
C GLU A 98 -9.84 1.41 15.20
N ASN A 99 -10.46 1.50 16.38
CA ASN A 99 -11.25 0.38 16.90
C ASN A 99 -12.53 0.22 16.06
N SER A 100 -12.77 -0.97 15.57
CA SER A 100 -13.99 -1.36 14.85
C SER A 100 -14.73 -2.48 15.59
N LYS A 101 -15.99 -2.73 15.21
CA LYS A 101 -16.83 -3.73 15.88
C LYS A 101 -16.23 -5.15 15.85
N GLU A 102 -15.40 -5.45 14.86
CA GLU A 102 -14.76 -6.76 14.67
C GLU A 102 -13.25 -6.75 14.97
N GLY A 103 -12.69 -5.61 15.42
CA GLY A 103 -11.28 -5.51 15.77
C GLY A 103 -10.68 -4.14 15.51
N LEU A 104 -9.66 -4.09 14.65
CA LEU A 104 -8.85 -2.91 14.36
C LEU A 104 -8.85 -2.65 12.86
N ASP A 105 -9.27 -1.46 12.45
CA ASP A 105 -9.25 -1.03 11.06
C ASP A 105 -8.01 -0.17 10.78
N LEU A 106 -7.36 -0.39 9.64
CA LEU A 106 -6.27 0.46 9.15
C LEU A 106 -6.83 1.51 8.18
N VAL A 107 -6.93 2.75 8.63
CA VAL A 107 -7.46 3.90 7.89
C VAL A 107 -6.32 4.76 7.35
N TYR A 108 -6.40 5.20 6.10
CA TYR A 108 -5.38 6.10 5.54
C TYR A 108 -5.39 7.46 6.25
N SER A 109 -4.24 7.89 6.79
CA SER A 109 -4.15 9.10 7.65
C SER A 109 -3.82 10.40 6.90
N GLY A 110 -3.78 10.36 5.56
CA GLY A 110 -3.71 11.58 4.74
C GLY A 110 -2.43 12.41 4.87
N SER A 111 -1.28 11.79 5.21
CA SER A 111 0.11 12.31 5.28
C SER A 111 0.71 12.64 6.66
N LYS A 112 -0.02 12.45 7.77
CA LYS A 112 0.57 12.62 9.12
C LYS A 112 1.32 11.37 9.56
N GLU A 113 2.56 11.53 10.03
CA GLU A 113 3.31 10.41 10.61
C GLU A 113 2.52 9.81 11.76
N ASN A 114 1.95 8.64 11.50
CA ASN A 114 1.27 7.92 12.53
C ASN A 114 2.33 7.28 13.42
N LYS A 115 2.34 7.66 14.70
CA LYS A 115 3.10 6.99 15.74
C LYS A 115 2.40 5.66 16.08
N LEU A 116 2.20 4.79 15.08
CA LEU A 116 1.59 3.48 15.30
C LEU A 116 2.37 2.70 16.36
N PHE A 117 3.68 2.91 16.38
CA PHE A 117 4.58 2.32 17.35
C PHE A 117 5.26 3.39 18.19
N ARG A 118 5.35 3.12 19.49
CA ARG A 118 6.22 3.82 20.43
C ARG A 118 7.44 2.95 20.71
N TRP A 119 8.63 3.53 20.66
CA TRP A 119 9.84 2.81 21.07
C TRP A 119 9.84 2.64 22.59
N ILE A 120 10.07 1.42 23.07
CA ILE A 120 10.23 1.15 24.50
C ILE A 120 11.71 1.06 24.83
N ALA A 121 12.42 0.12 24.20
CA ALA A 121 13.83 -0.16 24.49
C ALA A 121 14.47 -0.96 23.37
N ASP A 122 15.80 -0.91 23.30
CA ASP A 122 16.60 -1.87 22.54
C ASP A 122 16.91 -3.09 23.39
N ILE A 123 16.74 -4.28 22.80
CA ILE A 123 17.15 -5.54 23.41
C ILE A 123 18.64 -5.77 23.10
N ASP A 124 19.00 -5.64 21.82
CA ASP A 124 20.36 -5.71 21.29
C ASP A 124 20.45 -4.98 19.92
N GLU A 125 21.53 -5.22 19.17
CA GLU A 125 21.75 -4.60 17.84
C GLU A 125 20.71 -5.04 16.78
N GLU A 126 20.07 -6.19 16.98
CA GLU A 126 19.14 -6.78 16.04
C GLU A 126 17.68 -6.61 16.47
N TYR A 127 17.38 -6.53 17.76
CA TYR A 127 16.03 -6.56 18.28
C TYR A 127 15.68 -5.35 19.17
N SER A 128 14.48 -4.82 18.97
CA SER A 128 13.94 -3.70 19.75
C SER A 128 12.50 -3.97 20.19
N LEU A 129 12.13 -3.44 21.33
CA LEU A 129 10.76 -3.47 21.87
C LEU A 129 9.99 -2.23 21.45
N LEU A 130 8.80 -2.46 20.91
CA LEU A 130 7.86 -1.44 20.48
C LEU A 130 6.52 -1.65 21.14
N GLU A 131 5.82 -0.58 21.50
CA GLU A 131 4.40 -0.64 21.83
C GLU A 131 3.58 -0.27 20.59
N LEU A 132 2.62 -1.09 20.21
CA LEU A 132 1.58 -0.71 19.25
C LEU A 132 0.54 0.17 19.96
N ILE A 133 0.66 1.49 19.83
CA ILE A 133 -0.13 2.50 20.57
C ILE A 133 -1.65 2.23 20.58
N PRO A 134 -2.30 1.80 19.48
CA PRO A 134 -3.73 1.52 19.46
C PRO A 134 -4.18 0.39 20.42
N THR A 135 -3.30 -0.58 20.67
CA THR A 135 -3.59 -1.78 21.47
C THR A 135 -2.86 -1.80 22.80
N ASN A 136 -1.87 -0.92 22.95
CA ASN A 136 -0.83 -0.94 23.96
C ASN A 136 -0.01 -2.25 24.01
N VAL A 137 -0.16 -3.15 23.04
CA VAL A 137 0.55 -4.44 23.01
C VAL A 137 2.01 -4.22 22.65
N VAL A 138 2.90 -4.92 23.34
CA VAL A 138 4.34 -4.94 23.09
C VAL A 138 4.66 -5.90 21.95
N TYR A 139 5.55 -5.46 21.06
CA TYR A 139 6.08 -6.18 19.92
C TYR A 139 7.60 -6.20 19.98
N ILE A 140 8.18 -7.30 19.50
CA ILE A 140 9.60 -7.40 19.19
C ILE A 140 9.75 -7.08 17.70
N ARG A 141 10.58 -6.09 17.39
CA ARG A 141 10.99 -5.76 16.03
C ARG A 141 12.39 -6.30 15.77
N ASN A 142 12.55 -7.07 14.70
CA ASN A 142 13.87 -7.34 14.13
C ASN A 142 14.27 -6.19 13.19
N SER A 143 15.42 -5.58 13.45
CA SER A 143 15.94 -4.42 12.73
C SER A 143 16.50 -4.78 11.35
N GLN A 144 16.96 -6.02 11.13
CA GLN A 144 17.46 -6.47 9.83
C GLN A 144 16.32 -6.88 8.88
N THR A 145 15.41 -7.74 9.35
CA THR A 145 14.32 -8.29 8.54
C THR A 145 13.07 -7.40 8.52
N LYS A 146 13.00 -6.41 9.42
CA LYS A 146 11.83 -5.54 9.66
C LYS A 146 10.59 -6.31 10.13
N GLN A 147 10.73 -7.56 10.54
CA GLN A 147 9.63 -8.36 11.07
C GLN A 147 9.18 -7.82 12.43
N LEU A 148 7.86 -7.83 12.66
CA LEU A 148 7.24 -7.50 13.93
C LEU A 148 6.52 -8.74 14.46
N THR A 149 6.90 -9.16 15.66
CA THR A 149 6.30 -10.30 16.34
C THR A 149 5.71 -9.83 17.66
N PRO A 150 4.43 -10.11 17.95
CA PRO A 150 3.86 -9.76 19.25
C PRO A 150 4.62 -10.44 20.38
N PHE A 151 4.83 -9.72 21.48
CA PHE A 151 5.40 -10.27 22.70
C PHE A 151 4.31 -11.07 23.42
N ILE A 152 4.39 -12.39 23.32
CA ILE A 152 3.37 -13.33 23.79
C ILE A 152 4.01 -14.30 24.79
N SER A 153 3.31 -14.63 25.89
CA SER A 153 3.75 -15.68 26.83
C SER A 153 3.62 -17.08 26.22
N GLU A 154 4.25 -18.07 26.87
CA GLU A 154 4.03 -19.48 26.54
C GLU A 154 2.56 -19.91 26.62
N LYS A 155 1.73 -19.16 27.36
CA LYS A 155 0.29 -19.41 27.50
C LYS A 155 -0.56 -18.70 26.43
N GLY A 156 0.07 -17.92 25.54
CA GLY A 156 -0.63 -17.20 24.47
C GLY A 156 -1.14 -15.81 24.85
N ASN A 157 -0.78 -15.29 26.04
CA ASN A 157 -1.27 -13.99 26.50
C ASN A 157 -0.37 -12.86 26.00
N TYR A 158 -1.00 -11.73 25.68
CA TYR A 158 -0.32 -10.52 25.21
C TYR A 158 0.17 -9.68 26.39
N TYR A 159 1.13 -8.79 26.13
CA TYR A 159 1.67 -7.90 27.15
C TYR A 159 1.58 -6.44 26.73
N THR A 160 1.42 -5.53 27.69
CA THR A 160 1.54 -4.07 27.52
C THR A 160 2.71 -3.51 28.31
N TYR A 161 3.11 -2.27 28.00
CA TYR A 161 4.10 -1.54 28.78
C TYR A 161 3.43 -0.47 29.65
N SER A 162 3.71 -0.50 30.96
CA SER A 162 3.29 0.54 31.91
C SER A 162 4.41 1.55 32.08
N GLU A 163 4.23 2.76 31.54
CA GLU A 163 5.18 3.88 31.73
C GLU A 163 5.28 4.30 33.21
N GLU A 164 4.17 4.26 33.95
CA GLU A 164 4.10 4.64 35.35
C GLU A 164 4.98 3.74 36.25
N GLU A 165 5.02 2.44 35.95
CA GLU A 165 5.80 1.47 36.72
C GLU A 165 7.12 1.07 36.06
N GLY A 166 7.34 1.45 34.79
CA GLY A 166 8.47 1.01 33.99
C GLY A 166 8.49 -0.51 33.76
N LYS A 167 7.32 -1.17 33.62
CA LYS A 167 7.20 -2.63 33.57
C LYS A 167 6.34 -3.12 32.41
N ILE A 168 6.70 -4.28 31.86
CA ILE A 168 5.88 -5.02 30.91
C ILE A 168 4.93 -5.94 31.70
N LYS A 169 3.63 -5.90 31.39
CA LYS A 169 2.56 -6.58 32.13
C LYS A 169 1.67 -7.40 31.22
N GLU A 170 1.23 -8.55 31.70
CA GLU A 170 0.32 -9.43 30.96
C GLU A 170 -1.08 -8.82 30.92
N ILE A 171 -1.75 -8.95 29.77
CA ILE A 171 -3.16 -8.64 29.58
C ILE A 171 -3.93 -9.90 29.95
N MET A 172 -4.81 -9.81 30.95
CA MET A 172 -5.78 -10.87 31.28
C MET A 172 -6.97 -10.86 30.33
#